data_AF-A0A971UJZ3-F1
#
_entry.id   AF-A0A971UJZ3-F1
#
_cell.length_a   1.000
_cell.length_b   1.000
_cell.length_c   1.000
_cell.angle_alpha   90.00
_cell.angle_beta   90.00
_cell.angle_gamma   90.00
#
_symmetry.space_group_name_H-M   'P 1'
#
loop_
_entity.id
_entity.type
_entity.pdbx_description
1 polymer ?
#
loop_
_entity_poly.entity_id
_entity_poly.type
_entity_poly.pdbx_seq_one_letter_code
_entity_poly.pdbx_strand_id
1 'polypeptide(L)'
;MNRKIRRGFTLVELLVVIAIIGVLVALLLPAVQAAREAARRMSCSNNAKQIGLALHNYHDTFKKFPKIIWGYPDIPANERGGELPQAYHHTWVTGLLPFMEQQNLYDRINFRTWAWGQPHVGTLVPGLRCPSDNMWTTSAETHGIAWTNYAGSEGYHWWTTAFIGAPPLPRRSGDVSGLFAPGKKWRSLASIVDGTSNTVIIAERDSYGYYGGPFNTSGTGARQTNPSYASFCSAFVATCTNGWGSGEGGVTRFADVDNSKPKGGGFFRSSPNSFTPTYLTAWGINTEWPGASSLHAGDVVMCIKGDGSVAPVSDSITWGLWLALNGIADSNTSVIPD
;
A
#
# COMPACT_ATOMS: atom_id res chain seq x y z
N MET A 1 -56.55 -52.93 -5.23
CA MET A 1 -55.11 -52.60 -5.17
C MET A 1 -54.74 -51.77 -6.39
N ASN A 2 -54.58 -50.45 -6.23
CA ASN A 2 -54.21 -49.56 -7.33
C ASN A 2 -52.71 -49.69 -7.62
N ARG A 3 -52.37 -50.36 -8.72
CA ARG A 3 -50.98 -50.63 -9.12
C ARG A 3 -50.38 -49.33 -9.68
N LYS A 4 -49.65 -48.59 -8.85
CA LYS A 4 -48.86 -47.42 -9.28
C LYS A 4 -47.85 -47.88 -10.34
N ILE A 5 -48.09 -47.48 -11.59
CA ILE A 5 -47.15 -47.66 -12.70
C ILE A 5 -45.92 -46.78 -12.40
N ARG A 6 -44.77 -47.40 -12.10
CA ARG A 6 -43.51 -46.68 -12.01
C ARG A 6 -43.04 -46.38 -13.43
N ARG A 7 -43.03 -45.11 -13.82
CA ARG A 7 -42.39 -44.66 -15.06
C ARG A 7 -40.88 -44.80 -14.89
N GLY A 8 -40.24 -45.61 -15.74
CA GLY A 8 -38.79 -45.73 -15.79
C GLY A 8 -38.18 -44.51 -16.48
N PHE A 9 -37.07 -44.01 -15.95
CA PHE A 9 -36.33 -42.90 -16.51
C PHE A 9 -35.50 -43.39 -17.70
N THR A 10 -35.61 -42.76 -18.86
CA THR A 10 -34.83 -43.14 -20.04
C THR A 10 -33.46 -42.49 -20.01
N LEU A 11 -32.47 -43.16 -20.62
CA LEU A 11 -31.08 -42.67 -20.68
C LEU A 11 -30.99 -41.30 -21.38
N VAL A 12 -31.87 -41.06 -22.36
CA VAL A 12 -31.99 -39.79 -23.10
C VAL A 12 -32.49 -38.67 -22.20
N GLU A 13 -33.51 -38.91 -21.37
CA GLU A 13 -34.04 -37.90 -20.43
C GLU A 13 -32.95 -37.47 -19.42
N LEU A 14 -32.12 -38.40 -18.95
CA LEU A 14 -30.98 -38.08 -18.08
C LEU A 14 -29.92 -37.23 -18.77
N LEU A 15 -29.58 -37.60 -20.01
CA LEU A 15 -28.58 -36.88 -20.82
C LEU A 15 -28.98 -35.43 -21.08
N VAL A 16 -30.24 -35.18 -21.43
CA VAL A 16 -30.74 -33.82 -21.69
C VAL A 16 -30.69 -32.96 -20.43
N VAL A 17 -31.07 -33.50 -19.28
CA VAL A 17 -31.03 -32.76 -18.00
C VAL A 17 -29.60 -32.40 -17.63
N ILE A 18 -28.66 -33.34 -17.74
CA ILE A 18 -27.25 -33.07 -17.47
C ILE A 18 -26.69 -32.04 -18.47
N ALA A 19 -27.07 -32.11 -19.75
CA ALA A 19 -26.65 -31.12 -20.75
C ALA A 19 -27.15 -29.71 -20.41
N ILE A 20 -28.42 -29.56 -19.99
CA ILE A 20 -28.99 -28.28 -19.58
C ILE A 20 -28.29 -27.75 -18.33
N ILE A 21 -28.10 -28.58 -17.30
CA ILE A 21 -27.37 -28.19 -16.08
C ILE A 21 -25.93 -27.78 -16.43
N GLY A 22 -25.27 -28.53 -17.31
CA GLY A 22 -23.92 -28.22 -17.79
C GLY A 22 -23.83 -26.85 -18.45
N VAL A 23 -24.76 -26.52 -19.35
CA VAL A 23 -24.84 -25.19 -19.99
C VAL A 23 -25.12 -24.09 -18.96
N LEU A 24 -26.08 -24.29 -18.06
CA LEU A 24 -26.40 -23.31 -17.02
C LEU A 24 -25.20 -23.04 -16.11
N VAL A 25 -24.51 -24.08 -15.65
CA VAL A 25 -23.31 -23.93 -14.80
C VAL A 25 -22.17 -23.25 -15.58
N ALA A 26 -21.96 -23.61 -16.85
CA ALA A 26 -20.94 -22.99 -17.69
C ALA A 26 -21.15 -21.48 -17.88
N LEU A 27 -22.41 -21.04 -17.95
CA LEU A 27 -22.75 -19.61 -18.05
C LEU A 27 -22.73 -18.89 -16.70
N LEU A 28 -23.12 -19.58 -15.62
CA LEU A 28 -23.22 -18.98 -14.28
C LEU A 28 -21.86 -18.87 -13.56
N LEU A 29 -20.93 -19.80 -13.77
CA LEU A 29 -19.66 -19.82 -13.04
C LEU A 29 -18.80 -18.58 -13.31
N PRO A 30 -18.59 -18.12 -14.57
CA PRO A 30 -17.86 -16.88 -14.84
C PRO A 30 -18.56 -15.65 -14.24
N ALA A 31 -19.89 -15.62 -14.31
CA ALA A 31 -20.68 -14.51 -13.79
C ALA A 31 -20.59 -14.39 -12.25
N VAL A 32 -20.66 -15.52 -11.54
CA VAL A 32 -20.52 -15.54 -10.06
C VAL A 32 -19.12 -15.11 -9.64
N GLN A 33 -18.08 -15.47 -10.40
CA GLN A 33 -16.71 -15.05 -10.11
C GLN A 33 -16.51 -13.54 -10.32
N ALA A 34 -17.03 -13.00 -11.42
CA ALA A 34 -17.00 -11.56 -11.69
C ALA A 34 -17.75 -10.77 -10.60
N ALA A 35 -18.93 -11.24 -10.19
CA ALA A 35 -19.69 -10.63 -9.11
C ALA A 35 -18.94 -10.65 -7.76
N ARG A 36 -18.25 -11.75 -7.44
CA ARG A 36 -17.42 -11.86 -6.23
C ARG A 36 -16.26 -10.88 -6.25
N GLU A 37 -15.57 -10.72 -7.38
CA GLU A 37 -14.47 -9.76 -7.46
C GLU A 37 -14.97 -8.32 -7.38
N ALA A 38 -16.09 -7.99 -8.02
CA ALA A 38 -16.72 -6.68 -7.85
C ALA A 38 -17.04 -6.38 -6.37
N ALA A 39 -17.55 -7.35 -5.62
CA ALA A 39 -17.80 -7.20 -4.19
C ALA A 39 -16.52 -7.00 -3.36
N ARG A 40 -15.43 -7.71 -3.69
CA ARG A 40 -14.13 -7.51 -3.03
C ARG A 40 -13.54 -6.14 -3.36
N ARG A 41 -13.64 -5.68 -4.61
CA ARG A 41 -13.24 -4.33 -5.03
C ARG A 41 -14.02 -3.24 -4.31
N MET A 42 -15.34 -3.40 -4.14
CA MET A 42 -16.14 -2.48 -3.33
C MET A 42 -15.67 -2.46 -1.87
N SER A 43 -15.28 -3.60 -1.33
CA SER A 43 -14.75 -3.70 0.03
C SER A 43 -13.40 -2.99 0.18
N CYS A 44 -12.47 -3.17 -0.78
CA CYS A 44 -11.18 -2.45 -0.78
C CYS A 44 -11.38 -0.93 -0.95
N SER A 45 -12.31 -0.49 -1.80
CA SER A 45 -12.69 0.92 -1.91
C SER A 45 -13.26 1.48 -0.60
N ASN A 46 -14.07 0.71 0.12
CA ASN A 46 -14.60 1.11 1.42
C ASN A 46 -13.50 1.19 2.50
N ASN A 47 -12.55 0.26 2.51
CA ASN A 47 -11.39 0.32 3.40
C ASN A 47 -10.54 1.57 3.11
N ALA A 48 -10.29 1.88 1.84
CA ALA A 48 -9.63 3.12 1.43
C ALA A 48 -10.39 4.37 1.93
N LYS A 49 -11.72 4.38 1.85
CA LYS A 49 -12.55 5.49 2.37
C LYS A 49 -12.43 5.63 3.89
N GLN A 50 -12.41 4.51 4.63
CA GLN A 50 -12.23 4.53 6.08
C GLN A 50 -10.84 5.05 6.46
N ILE A 51 -9.79 4.68 5.73
CA ILE A 51 -8.44 5.21 5.94
C ILE A 51 -8.39 6.70 5.63
N GLY A 52 -9.01 7.15 4.54
CA GLY A 52 -9.12 8.57 4.18
C GLY A 52 -9.83 9.37 5.28
N LEU A 53 -10.97 8.88 5.78
CA LEU A 53 -11.69 9.50 6.89
C LEU A 53 -10.86 9.53 8.18
N ALA A 54 -10.19 8.43 8.52
CA ALA A 54 -9.32 8.36 9.69
C ALA A 54 -8.17 9.37 9.61
N LEU A 55 -7.60 9.55 8.41
CA LEU A 55 -6.55 10.51 8.15
C LEU A 55 -7.02 11.97 8.30
N HIS A 56 -8.22 12.29 7.83
CA HIS A 56 -8.83 13.61 8.03
C HIS A 56 -9.22 13.86 9.49
N ASN A 57 -9.77 12.86 10.20
CA ASN A 57 -10.06 12.99 11.63
C ASN A 57 -8.77 13.19 12.46
N TYR A 58 -7.69 12.50 12.10
CA TYR A 58 -6.36 12.74 12.67
C TYR A 58 -5.94 14.20 12.41
N HIS A 59 -6.04 14.66 11.16
CA HIS A 59 -5.71 16.03 10.81
C HIS A 59 -6.57 17.06 11.55
N ASP A 60 -7.86 16.82 11.73
CA ASP A 60 -8.75 17.72 12.45
C ASP A 60 -8.38 17.84 13.94
N THR A 61 -7.91 16.74 14.54
CA THR A 61 -7.46 16.68 15.93
C THR A 61 -6.08 17.33 16.11
N PHE A 62 -5.12 17.02 15.25
CA PHE A 62 -3.71 17.38 15.43
C PHE A 62 -3.22 18.53 14.54
N LYS A 63 -4.08 19.02 13.63
CA LYS A 63 -3.82 20.05 12.60
C LYS A 63 -2.65 19.74 11.67
N LYS A 64 -2.32 18.46 11.54
CA LYS A 64 -1.23 17.91 10.72
C LYS A 64 -1.51 16.44 10.42
N PHE A 65 -0.94 15.93 9.35
CA PHE A 65 -0.95 14.50 9.03
C PHE A 65 0.11 13.74 9.83
N PRO A 66 -0.08 12.43 10.06
CA PRO A 66 0.94 11.61 10.72
C PRO A 66 2.22 11.56 9.89
N LYS A 67 3.38 11.58 10.55
CA LYS A 67 4.67 11.34 9.89
C LYS A 67 4.71 9.89 9.39
N ILE A 68 5.38 9.66 8.25
CA ILE A 68 5.65 8.31 7.73
C ILE A 68 6.25 7.39 8.81
N ILE A 69 7.22 7.93 9.57
CA ILE A 69 7.87 7.27 10.70
C ILE A 69 7.86 8.23 11.88
N TRP A 70 7.23 7.82 12.97
CA TRP A 70 7.18 8.57 14.22
C TRP A 70 8.49 8.42 15.00
N GLY A 71 8.84 9.47 15.75
CA GLY A 71 10.10 9.53 16.47
C GLY A 71 11.31 9.85 15.60
N TYR A 72 11.12 10.18 14.31
CA TYR A 72 12.20 10.72 13.48
C TYR A 72 12.47 12.18 13.90
N PRO A 73 13.64 12.50 14.48
CA PRO A 73 13.93 13.87 14.89
C PRO A 73 14.05 14.77 13.66
N ASP A 74 13.52 15.99 13.76
CA ASP A 74 13.61 17.04 12.73
C ASP A 74 15.05 17.60 12.57
N ILE A 75 16.07 16.83 12.95
CA ILE A 75 17.46 17.27 13.11
C ILE A 75 18.26 16.93 11.83
N PRO A 76 18.86 17.95 11.18
CA PRO A 76 19.76 17.79 10.04
C PRO A 76 20.86 16.75 10.30
N ALA A 77 21.23 15.97 9.29
CA ALA A 77 22.17 14.86 9.41
C ALA A 77 23.55 15.27 9.97
N ASN A 78 23.95 16.54 9.78
CA ASN A 78 25.21 17.13 10.23
C ASN A 78 25.19 17.62 11.70
N GLU A 79 24.03 17.71 12.34
CA GLU A 79 23.88 18.12 13.75
C GLU A 79 23.72 16.91 14.70
N ARG A 80 23.89 15.69 14.17
CA ARG A 80 23.76 14.43 14.89
C ARG A 80 25.05 14.11 15.67
N GLY A 81 25.39 14.99 16.61
CA GLY A 81 26.40 14.70 17.63
C GLY A 81 25.95 13.53 18.50
N GLY A 82 26.42 12.32 18.17
CA GLY A 82 26.47 11.16 19.07
C GLY A 82 25.17 10.46 19.45
N GLU A 83 24.08 11.16 19.76
CA GLU A 83 22.94 10.57 20.49
C GLU A 83 21.60 11.15 20.01
N LEU A 84 21.15 10.76 18.82
CA LEU A 84 19.74 10.97 18.50
C LEU A 84 18.89 9.91 19.23
N PRO A 85 17.81 10.29 19.94
CA PRO A 85 16.80 9.34 20.37
C PRO A 85 16.28 8.61 19.12
N GLN A 86 16.42 7.29 19.11
CA GLN A 86 16.21 6.46 17.93
C GLN A 86 14.78 6.60 17.40
N ALA A 87 14.64 6.68 16.06
CA ALA A 87 13.35 6.55 15.42
C ALA A 87 12.72 5.23 15.89
N TYR A 88 11.62 5.28 16.63
CA TYR A 88 11.03 4.07 17.22
C TYR A 88 10.27 3.21 16.20
N HIS A 89 10.47 3.43 14.90
CA HIS A 89 9.89 2.67 13.79
C HIS A 89 8.36 2.57 13.78
N HIS A 90 7.62 3.38 14.54
CA HIS A 90 6.17 3.43 14.42
C HIS A 90 5.78 4.11 13.10
N THR A 91 4.93 3.48 12.29
CA THR A 91 4.52 4.02 10.99
C THR A 91 3.38 5.04 11.14
N TRP A 92 3.06 5.78 10.06
CA TRP A 92 1.90 6.67 10.02
C TRP A 92 0.58 5.99 10.39
N VAL A 93 0.46 4.68 10.09
CA VAL A 93 -0.73 3.87 10.35
C VAL A 93 -1.01 3.75 11.85
N THR A 94 0.03 3.69 12.70
CA THR A 94 -0.14 3.61 14.16
C THR A 94 -0.92 4.80 14.71
N GLY A 95 -0.73 5.99 14.13
CA GLY A 95 -1.44 7.22 14.50
C GLY A 95 -2.91 7.21 14.12
N LEU A 96 -3.31 6.38 13.14
CA LEU A 96 -4.69 6.30 12.66
C LEU A 96 -5.57 5.34 13.46
N LEU A 97 -4.97 4.45 14.26
CA LEU A 97 -5.71 3.41 15.00
C LEU A 97 -6.91 3.95 15.83
N PRO A 98 -6.81 5.06 16.58
CA PRO A 98 -7.95 5.63 17.31
C PRO A 98 -9.13 5.99 16.40
N PHE A 99 -8.82 6.43 15.17
CA PHE A 99 -9.80 6.88 14.18
C PHE A 99 -10.31 5.74 13.28
N MET A 100 -9.83 4.52 13.50
CA MET A 100 -10.25 3.29 12.82
C MET A 100 -10.89 2.28 13.80
N GLU A 101 -11.45 2.79 14.92
CA GLU A 101 -12.06 1.98 15.98
C GLU A 101 -11.09 0.98 16.64
N GLN A 102 -9.78 1.23 16.56
CA GLN A 102 -8.72 0.39 17.17
C GLN A 102 -8.13 1.04 18.43
N GLN A 103 -8.93 1.74 19.23
CA GLN A 103 -8.48 2.41 20.47
C GLN A 103 -7.79 1.43 21.44
N ASN A 104 -8.38 0.25 21.65
CA ASN A 104 -7.82 -0.80 22.51
C ASN A 104 -6.43 -1.26 22.10
N LEU A 105 -6.13 -1.23 20.79
CA LEU A 105 -4.81 -1.54 20.26
C LEU A 105 -3.85 -0.37 20.48
N TYR A 106 -4.31 0.85 20.21
CA TYR A 106 -3.55 2.08 20.37
C TYR A 106 -3.07 2.30 21.82
N ASP A 107 -3.94 2.07 22.80
CA ASP A 107 -3.63 2.27 24.23
C ASP A 107 -2.53 1.33 24.74
N ARG A 108 -2.26 0.23 24.02
CA ARG A 108 -1.19 -0.72 24.33
C ARG A 108 0.15 -0.36 23.69
N ILE A 109 0.19 0.68 22.86
CA ILE A 109 1.40 1.11 22.17
C ILE A 109 2.19 2.07 23.08
N ASN A 110 3.43 1.71 23.36
CA ASN A 110 4.38 2.62 23.98
C ASN A 110 5.18 3.35 22.89
N PHE A 111 4.76 4.58 22.57
CA PHE A 111 5.43 5.44 21.59
C PHE A 111 6.80 5.97 22.04
N ARG A 112 7.21 5.73 23.30
CA ARG A 112 8.55 6.07 23.83
C ARG A 112 9.56 4.94 23.68
N THR A 113 9.15 3.82 23.10
CA THR A 113 10.00 2.65 22.86
C THR A 113 9.85 2.17 21.43
N TRP A 114 10.81 1.38 20.98
CA TRP A 114 10.79 0.74 19.66
C TRP A 114 9.47 0.01 19.42
N ALA A 115 8.91 0.15 18.22
CA ALA A 115 7.73 -0.59 17.80
C ALA A 115 7.98 -2.10 17.85
N TRP A 116 9.19 -2.53 17.47
CA TRP A 116 9.63 -3.93 17.57
C TRP A 116 9.45 -4.53 18.97
N GLY A 117 8.89 -5.74 19.01
CA GLY A 117 8.61 -6.46 20.25
C GLY A 117 7.34 -6.04 20.97
N GLN A 118 6.64 -4.99 20.50
CA GLN A 118 5.35 -4.61 21.07
C GLN A 118 4.19 -5.44 20.46
N PRO A 119 3.10 -5.68 21.22
CA PRO A 119 2.00 -6.54 20.76
C PRO A 119 1.32 -6.10 19.45
N HIS A 120 1.34 -4.80 19.16
CA HIS A 120 0.67 -4.25 17.98
C HIS A 120 1.35 -4.64 16.66
N VAL A 121 2.65 -4.97 16.66
CA VAL A 121 3.43 -5.28 15.44
C VAL A 121 2.80 -6.41 14.64
N GLY A 122 2.31 -7.46 15.31
CA GLY A 122 1.73 -8.64 14.67
C GLY A 122 0.20 -8.67 14.63
N THR A 123 -0.47 -7.62 15.08
CA THR A 123 -1.95 -7.58 15.18
C THR A 123 -2.57 -7.19 13.85
N LEU A 124 -3.34 -8.08 13.22
CA LEU A 124 -4.00 -7.80 11.94
C LEU A 124 -5.24 -6.92 12.13
N VAL A 125 -5.32 -5.81 11.39
CA VAL A 125 -6.50 -4.92 11.36
C VAL A 125 -7.22 -5.10 10.03
N PRO A 126 -8.46 -5.63 9.99
CA PRO A 126 -9.17 -5.91 8.74
C PRO A 126 -9.34 -4.70 7.81
N GLY A 127 -9.55 -3.49 8.37
CA GLY A 127 -9.69 -2.25 7.60
C GLY A 127 -8.43 -1.80 6.87
N LEU A 128 -7.26 -2.40 7.14
CA LEU A 128 -6.02 -2.13 6.43
C LEU A 128 -5.74 -3.15 5.31
N ARG A 129 -6.61 -4.14 5.14
CA ARG A 129 -6.41 -5.24 4.19
C ARG A 129 -7.43 -5.22 3.07
N CYS A 130 -6.98 -5.42 1.84
CA CYS A 130 -7.88 -5.60 0.72
C CYS A 130 -8.27 -7.09 0.63
N PRO A 131 -9.57 -7.48 0.69
CA PRO A 131 -9.97 -8.88 0.55
C PRO A 131 -9.66 -9.53 -0.80
N SER A 132 -9.33 -8.75 -1.84
CA SER A 132 -8.79 -9.32 -3.09
C SER A 132 -7.36 -9.85 -2.90
N ASP A 133 -6.67 -9.40 -1.85
CA ASP A 133 -5.38 -9.91 -1.43
C ASP A 133 -5.51 -10.96 -0.33
N ASN A 134 -5.44 -12.22 -0.76
CA ASN A 134 -5.50 -13.38 0.11
C ASN A 134 -4.18 -14.15 0.13
N MET A 135 -3.04 -13.46 -0.06
CA MET A 135 -1.73 -14.11 -0.02
C MET A 135 -1.44 -14.68 1.36
N TRP A 136 -1.56 -13.85 2.39
CA TRP A 136 -1.31 -14.23 3.77
C TRP A 136 -2.60 -14.21 4.56
N THR A 137 -2.67 -15.11 5.54
CA THR A 137 -3.82 -15.22 6.43
C THR A 137 -3.45 -14.81 7.85
N THR A 138 -2.21 -15.07 8.25
CA THR A 138 -1.69 -14.82 9.60
C THR A 138 -0.38 -14.04 9.56
N SER A 139 -0.09 -13.27 10.62
CA SER A 139 1.19 -12.56 10.74
C SER A 139 2.40 -13.49 10.88
N ALA A 140 2.20 -14.76 11.24
CA ALA A 140 3.28 -15.75 11.27
C ALA A 140 3.93 -15.97 9.89
N GLU A 141 3.15 -15.83 8.81
CA GLU A 141 3.64 -15.95 7.42
C GLU A 141 4.50 -14.74 6.98
N THR A 142 4.43 -13.66 7.75
CA THR A 142 5.11 -12.38 7.51
C THR A 142 6.01 -12.01 8.69
N HIS A 143 6.73 -13.00 9.23
CA HIS A 143 7.71 -12.82 10.33
C HIS A 143 7.12 -12.24 11.62
N GLY A 144 5.85 -12.49 11.88
CA GLY A 144 5.11 -11.91 13.02
C GLY A 144 4.72 -10.45 12.81
N ILE A 145 4.75 -9.94 11.58
CA ILE A 145 4.48 -8.53 11.25
C ILE A 145 3.14 -8.42 10.53
N ALA A 146 2.23 -7.59 11.03
CA ALA A 146 1.00 -7.24 10.35
C ALA A 146 1.30 -6.42 9.09
N TRP A 147 0.51 -6.61 8.04
CA TRP A 147 0.66 -5.89 6.78
C TRP A 147 -0.58 -5.07 6.44
N THR A 148 -0.40 -4.14 5.51
CA THR A 148 -1.44 -3.28 4.95
C THR A 148 -1.37 -3.34 3.43
N ASN A 149 -2.53 -3.17 2.78
CA ASN A 149 -2.63 -3.02 1.33
C ASN A 149 -2.70 -1.55 0.90
N TYR A 150 -2.45 -0.62 1.81
CA TYR A 150 -2.53 0.82 1.55
C TYR A 150 -1.21 1.47 1.95
N ALA A 151 -0.58 2.12 1.00
CA ALA A 151 0.75 2.69 1.11
C ALA A 151 0.71 4.20 0.85
N GLY A 152 1.39 4.99 1.68
CA GLY A 152 1.50 6.43 1.52
C GLY A 152 2.45 6.83 0.39
N SER A 153 2.11 7.88 -0.34
CA SER A 153 2.97 8.40 -1.41
C SER A 153 4.19 9.13 -0.85
N GLU A 154 5.39 8.67 -1.19
CA GLU A 154 6.63 9.42 -0.98
C GLU A 154 6.90 10.42 -2.11
N GLY A 155 6.10 10.40 -3.18
CA GLY A 155 6.34 11.16 -4.41
C GLY A 155 7.35 10.46 -5.30
N TYR A 156 8.15 11.22 -6.06
CA TYR A 156 9.12 10.66 -7.02
C TYR A 156 10.11 9.72 -6.35
N HIS A 157 10.78 10.21 -5.31
CA HIS A 157 11.83 9.49 -4.61
C HIS A 157 12.02 10.02 -3.18
N TRP A 158 12.80 9.31 -2.35
CA TRP A 158 13.02 9.69 -0.94
C TRP A 158 13.99 10.86 -0.70
N TRP A 159 14.66 11.40 -1.73
CA TRP A 159 15.55 12.57 -1.59
C TRP A 159 15.07 13.76 -2.41
N THR A 160 15.32 14.95 -1.88
CA THR A 160 14.70 16.21 -2.32
C THR A 160 15.27 16.80 -3.63
N THR A 161 16.34 16.23 -4.17
CA THR A 161 17.04 16.69 -5.40
C THR A 161 16.95 15.70 -6.56
N ALA A 162 16.07 14.70 -6.48
CA ALA A 162 15.90 13.71 -7.53
C ALA A 162 15.47 14.40 -8.84
N PHE A 163 16.24 14.19 -9.91
CA PHE A 163 16.00 14.82 -11.21
C PHE A 163 14.85 14.11 -11.93
N ILE A 164 13.88 14.90 -12.40
CA ILE A 164 12.75 14.41 -13.21
C ILE A 164 12.92 14.86 -14.66
N GLY A 165 12.77 13.92 -15.57
CA GLY A 165 12.58 14.17 -17.00
C GLY A 165 11.42 13.32 -17.51
N ALA A 166 10.20 13.79 -17.27
CA ALA A 166 8.98 12.97 -17.36
C ALA A 166 7.80 13.78 -17.94
N PRO A 167 7.58 13.81 -19.26
CA PRO A 167 6.42 14.52 -19.80
C PRO A 167 5.11 14.07 -19.09
N PRO A 168 4.25 14.98 -18.62
CA PRO A 168 4.20 16.42 -18.92
C PRO A 168 5.10 17.32 -18.06
N LEU A 169 5.79 16.77 -17.05
CA LEU A 169 6.66 17.52 -16.16
C LEU A 169 7.90 18.01 -16.95
N PRO A 170 8.10 19.33 -17.07
CA PRO A 170 9.31 19.87 -17.69
C PRO A 170 10.53 19.42 -16.87
N ARG A 171 11.72 19.34 -17.49
CA ARG A 171 12.99 19.13 -16.76
C ARG A 171 13.20 20.31 -15.80
N ARG A 172 12.72 20.19 -14.56
CA ARG A 172 12.74 21.27 -13.56
C ARG A 172 12.87 20.73 -12.13
N SER A 173 13.32 21.64 -11.27
CA SER A 173 13.37 21.57 -9.82
C SER A 173 12.02 22.00 -9.21
N GLY A 174 11.19 21.05 -8.76
CA GLY A 174 9.99 21.26 -7.94
C GLY A 174 9.96 20.25 -6.79
N ASP A 175 9.21 20.50 -5.69
CA ASP A 175 9.09 19.51 -4.60
C ASP A 175 8.10 18.41 -4.98
N VAL A 176 8.61 17.44 -5.75
CA VAL A 176 7.92 16.20 -6.14
C VAL A 176 7.81 15.19 -5.01
N SER A 177 7.95 15.64 -3.76
CA SER A 177 7.79 14.82 -2.58
C SER A 177 6.31 14.66 -2.27
N GLY A 178 5.85 13.42 -2.14
CA GLY A 178 4.50 13.07 -1.72
C GLY A 178 4.27 13.34 -0.24
N LEU A 179 3.01 13.28 0.20
CA LEU A 179 2.61 13.63 1.57
C LEU A 179 3.39 12.84 2.64
N PHE A 180 3.74 11.58 2.36
CA PHE A 180 4.43 10.68 3.26
C PHE A 180 5.93 10.55 2.97
N ALA A 181 6.55 11.54 2.31
CA ALA A 181 8.00 11.52 2.07
C ALA A 181 8.82 11.52 3.39
N PRO A 182 9.85 10.65 3.52
CA PRO A 182 10.69 10.57 4.70
C PRO A 182 11.51 11.84 4.94
N GLY A 183 11.84 12.10 6.21
CA GLY A 183 12.68 13.24 6.61
C GLY A 183 12.03 14.63 6.46
N LYS A 184 10.78 14.72 6.03
CA LYS A 184 10.03 15.99 5.96
C LYS A 184 9.45 16.37 7.33
N LYS A 185 9.32 17.69 7.54
CA LYS A 185 8.55 18.25 8.67
C LYS A 185 7.09 17.79 8.59
N TRP A 186 6.37 17.90 9.70
CA TRP A 186 4.93 17.66 9.75
C TRP A 186 4.21 18.42 8.63
N ARG A 187 3.45 17.70 7.79
CA ARG A 187 2.67 18.24 6.68
C ARG A 187 1.21 18.41 7.12
N SER A 188 0.51 19.38 6.55
CA SER A 188 -0.92 19.64 6.81
C SER A 188 -1.68 19.72 5.47
N LEU A 189 -3.00 19.84 5.50
CA LEU A 189 -3.77 20.07 4.26
C LEU A 189 -3.25 21.28 3.47
N ALA A 190 -2.80 22.34 4.16
CA ALA A 190 -2.24 23.53 3.54
C ALA A 190 -0.89 23.29 2.82
N SER A 191 -0.23 22.16 3.07
CA SER A 191 0.99 21.79 2.33
C SER A 191 0.71 21.20 0.95
N ILE A 192 -0.55 20.84 0.65
CA ILE A 192 -0.98 20.32 -0.65
C ILE A 192 -1.42 21.51 -1.51
N VAL A 193 -0.45 22.18 -2.13
CA VAL A 193 -0.65 23.41 -2.91
C VAL A 193 -1.17 23.11 -4.33
N ASP A 194 -0.91 21.91 -4.86
CA ASP A 194 -1.37 21.49 -6.19
C ASP A 194 -2.87 21.11 -6.25
N GLY A 195 -3.57 21.24 -5.12
CA GLY A 195 -5.00 20.98 -4.97
C GLY A 195 -5.30 19.62 -4.37
N THR A 196 -6.03 19.60 -3.26
CA THR A 196 -6.34 18.39 -2.50
C THR A 196 -7.14 17.35 -3.30
N SER A 197 -7.98 17.76 -4.24
CA SER A 197 -8.77 16.87 -5.12
C SER A 197 -8.00 16.31 -6.32
N ASN A 198 -6.76 16.77 -6.53
CA ASN A 198 -5.90 16.39 -7.66
C ASN A 198 -4.67 15.60 -7.21
N THR A 199 -4.31 15.68 -5.93
CA THR A 199 -3.17 14.96 -5.37
C THR A 199 -3.56 13.62 -4.76
N VAL A 200 -2.98 12.53 -5.23
CA VAL A 200 -2.98 11.21 -4.60
C VAL A 200 -1.99 11.20 -3.43
N ILE A 201 -2.46 10.76 -2.26
CA ILE A 201 -1.66 10.73 -1.04
C ILE A 201 -1.44 9.31 -0.50
N ILE A 202 -2.34 8.38 -0.81
CA ILE A 202 -2.25 6.95 -0.47
C ILE A 202 -2.77 6.15 -1.67
N ALA A 203 -2.15 5.02 -1.96
CA ALA A 203 -2.59 4.11 -3.01
C ALA A 203 -2.60 2.67 -2.51
N GLU A 204 -3.44 1.85 -3.16
CA GLU A 204 -3.41 0.40 -2.98
C GLU A 204 -2.08 -0.21 -3.41
N ARG A 205 -1.75 -1.33 -2.76
CA ARG A 205 -0.49 -2.05 -2.96
C ARG A 205 -0.70 -3.54 -2.65
N ASP A 206 -0.32 -4.40 -3.59
CA ASP A 206 -0.35 -5.87 -3.51
C ASP A 206 0.74 -6.43 -2.57
N SER A 207 0.42 -7.50 -1.83
CA SER A 207 1.34 -8.30 -1.01
C SER A 207 2.42 -9.04 -1.80
N TYR A 208 2.22 -9.38 -3.07
CA TYR A 208 3.29 -10.00 -3.86
C TYR A 208 4.27 -8.97 -4.43
N GLY A 209 3.77 -7.81 -4.83
CA GLY A 209 4.53 -6.82 -5.58
C GLY A 209 4.74 -7.24 -7.04
N TYR A 210 5.47 -6.41 -7.79
CA TYR A 210 5.78 -6.60 -9.20
C TYR A 210 7.30 -6.63 -9.39
N TYR A 211 7.77 -7.18 -10.51
CA TYR A 211 9.18 -7.19 -10.90
C TYR A 211 9.34 -6.90 -12.40
N GLY A 212 10.51 -6.38 -12.79
CA GLY A 212 10.90 -6.25 -14.19
C GLY A 212 10.29 -5.05 -14.94
N GLY A 213 9.57 -4.15 -14.27
CA GLY A 213 9.18 -2.86 -14.82
C GLY A 213 10.29 -1.83 -14.65
N PRO A 214 10.91 -1.29 -15.73
CA PRO A 214 11.98 -0.32 -15.60
C PRO A 214 11.55 0.91 -14.81
N PHE A 215 12.52 1.59 -14.21
CA PHE A 215 12.33 2.91 -13.62
C PHE A 215 11.62 3.83 -14.63
N ASN A 216 10.74 4.70 -14.14
CA ASN A 216 10.00 5.66 -14.95
C ASN A 216 8.98 5.05 -15.95
N THR A 217 8.37 3.92 -15.59
CA THR A 217 7.30 3.30 -16.40
C THR A 217 6.05 3.01 -15.57
N SER A 218 4.96 2.56 -16.20
CA SER A 218 3.72 2.13 -15.54
C SER A 218 3.13 0.98 -16.35
N GLY A 219 2.53 -0.02 -15.69
CA GLY A 219 1.89 -1.19 -16.31
C GLY A 219 2.83 -2.16 -17.02
N THR A 220 4.15 -2.05 -16.85
CA THR A 220 5.17 -2.83 -17.59
C THR A 220 5.75 -3.98 -16.78
N GLY A 221 5.53 -4.01 -15.47
CA GLY A 221 6.04 -5.06 -14.60
C GLY A 221 5.23 -6.34 -14.69
N ALA A 222 5.87 -7.45 -14.37
CA ALA A 222 5.21 -8.72 -14.15
C ALA A 222 4.88 -8.88 -12.67
N ARG A 223 3.68 -9.38 -12.36
CA ARG A 223 3.31 -9.68 -10.99
C ARG A 223 4.22 -10.77 -10.43
N GLN A 224 4.72 -10.57 -9.22
CA GLN A 224 5.47 -11.60 -8.53
C GLN A 224 4.55 -12.75 -8.14
N THR A 225 4.90 -13.98 -8.52
CA THR A 225 4.10 -15.17 -8.18
C THR A 225 4.85 -16.15 -7.29
N ASN A 226 6.18 -15.95 -7.13
CA ASN A 226 7.00 -16.77 -6.25
C ASN A 226 7.05 -16.13 -4.85
N PRO A 227 6.52 -16.80 -3.81
CA PRO A 227 6.56 -16.30 -2.43
C PRO A 227 7.96 -16.02 -1.90
N SER A 228 9.01 -16.62 -2.50
CA SER A 228 10.42 -16.38 -2.18
C SER A 228 10.97 -15.02 -2.63
N TYR A 229 10.18 -14.19 -3.31
CA TYR A 229 10.48 -12.77 -3.49
C TYR A 229 9.28 -11.86 -3.24
N ALA A 230 8.24 -12.37 -2.57
CA ALA A 230 7.11 -11.54 -2.20
C ALA A 230 7.58 -10.40 -1.29
N SER A 231 6.96 -9.24 -1.43
CA SER A 231 7.30 -8.06 -0.64
C SER A 231 6.02 -7.49 -0.07
N PHE A 232 5.93 -7.20 1.24
CA PHE A 232 4.72 -6.61 1.86
C PHE A 232 4.94 -5.23 2.45
N CYS A 233 3.88 -4.43 2.48
CA CYS A 233 3.84 -3.23 3.28
C CYS A 233 3.53 -3.59 4.73
N SER A 234 4.52 -3.48 5.60
CA SER A 234 4.37 -3.58 7.04
C SER A 234 3.41 -2.52 7.56
N ALA A 235 2.41 -2.89 8.35
CA ALA A 235 1.38 -1.96 8.80
C ALA A 235 1.93 -0.97 9.83
N PHE A 236 2.56 -1.46 10.90
CA PHE A 236 2.86 -0.65 12.09
C PHE A 236 4.33 -0.39 12.35
N VAL A 237 5.21 -1.13 11.68
CA VAL A 237 6.65 -1.11 11.93
C VAL A 237 7.37 -0.64 10.67
N ALA A 238 8.18 0.40 10.74
CA ALA A 238 8.96 0.89 9.61
C ALA A 238 10.21 0.02 9.42
N THR A 239 10.56 -0.27 8.18
CA THR A 239 11.60 -1.27 7.84
C THR A 239 12.89 -0.60 7.36
N CYS A 240 12.79 0.66 6.95
CA CYS A 240 13.89 1.54 6.57
C CYS A 240 13.52 3.00 6.88
N THR A 241 14.52 3.83 7.20
CA THR A 241 14.32 5.27 7.52
C THR A 241 14.38 6.20 6.31
N ASN A 242 15.11 5.79 5.28
CA ASN A 242 15.15 6.36 3.93
C ASN A 242 15.03 5.14 3.01
N GLY A 243 14.25 5.20 1.93
CA GLY A 243 14.07 4.01 1.11
C GLY A 243 15.37 3.45 0.52
N TRP A 244 15.24 2.27 -0.09
CA TRP A 244 16.32 1.33 -0.44
C TRP A 244 17.45 1.20 0.57
N GLY A 245 17.28 0.25 1.48
CA GLY A 245 18.41 -0.33 2.17
C GLY A 245 19.12 -1.35 1.28
N SER A 246 20.29 -0.99 0.74
CA SER A 246 21.48 -1.87 0.60
C SER A 246 22.65 -1.23 -0.16
N GLY A 247 22.86 0.09 -0.11
CA GLY A 247 24.00 0.68 -0.83
C GLY A 247 24.23 2.18 -0.75
N GLU A 248 23.31 2.98 -0.21
CA GLU A 248 23.43 4.44 -0.24
C GLU A 248 23.66 5.02 1.16
N GLY A 249 24.91 4.98 1.64
CA GLY A 249 25.42 5.81 2.76
C GLY A 249 24.71 5.70 4.13
N GLY A 250 23.68 4.85 4.26
CA GLY A 250 22.93 4.64 5.48
C GLY A 250 23.82 4.00 6.54
N VAL A 251 24.14 4.76 7.59
CA VAL A 251 24.87 4.25 8.75
C VAL A 251 24.18 2.97 9.23
N THR A 252 24.95 1.90 9.35
CA THR A 252 24.58 0.54 9.80
C THR A 252 24.10 0.52 11.26
N ARG A 253 23.00 1.23 11.56
CA ARG A 253 22.47 1.42 12.92
C ARG A 253 21.14 0.71 13.17
N PHE A 254 20.66 -0.09 12.23
CA PHE A 254 19.43 -0.87 12.39
C PHE A 254 19.77 -2.34 12.63
N ALA A 255 19.12 -2.92 13.64
CA ALA A 255 19.17 -4.34 13.92
C ALA A 255 18.14 -5.11 13.07
N ASP A 256 18.35 -6.41 12.91
CA ASP A 256 17.35 -7.33 12.33
C ASP A 256 16.04 -7.38 13.16
N VAL A 257 14.96 -7.97 12.59
CA VAL A 257 13.63 -8.16 13.24
C VAL A 257 13.76 -8.71 14.67
N ASP A 258 14.78 -9.54 14.88
CA ASP A 258 15.09 -10.29 16.09
C ASP A 258 16.20 -9.66 16.94
N ASN A 259 16.67 -8.46 16.58
CA ASN A 259 17.75 -7.75 17.26
C ASN A 259 19.10 -8.51 17.24
N SER A 260 19.27 -9.51 16.37
CA SER A 260 20.40 -10.44 16.45
C SER A 260 21.73 -9.86 15.92
N LYS A 261 21.69 -8.97 14.91
CA LYS A 261 22.90 -8.37 14.29
C LYS A 261 22.66 -6.97 13.70
N PRO A 262 23.68 -6.09 13.61
CA PRO A 262 23.65 -4.89 12.78
C PRO A 262 23.60 -5.25 11.30
N LYS A 263 22.67 -4.65 10.55
CA LYS A 263 22.49 -4.95 9.11
C LYS A 263 23.65 -4.42 8.27
N GLY A 264 24.53 -5.30 7.81
CA GLY A 264 25.19 -5.09 6.51
C GLY A 264 24.20 -5.49 5.41
N GLY A 265 23.81 -4.60 4.50
CA GLY A 265 22.85 -4.92 3.42
C GLY A 265 21.40 -4.89 3.89
N GLY A 266 20.61 -3.99 3.30
CA GLY A 266 19.29 -3.65 3.80
C GLY A 266 18.15 -4.57 3.34
N PHE A 267 16.94 -4.09 3.64
CA PHE A 267 15.68 -4.83 3.68
C PHE A 267 15.74 -6.10 4.54
N PHE A 268 14.60 -6.71 4.88
CA PHE A 268 14.63 -7.92 5.70
C PHE A 268 15.27 -9.07 4.92
N ARG A 269 16.31 -9.68 5.48
CA ARG A 269 17.21 -10.64 4.82
C ARG A 269 16.60 -12.04 4.61
N SER A 270 15.28 -12.17 4.48
CA SER A 270 14.64 -13.44 4.11
C SER A 270 13.21 -13.20 3.63
N SER A 271 12.87 -13.79 2.48
CA SER A 271 11.52 -13.71 1.93
C SER A 271 10.47 -14.30 2.90
N PRO A 272 9.25 -13.71 2.99
CA PRO A 272 8.82 -12.50 2.29
C PRO A 272 9.50 -11.22 2.80
N ASN A 273 9.91 -10.37 1.86
CA ASN A 273 10.53 -9.07 2.14
C ASN A 273 9.48 -8.13 2.74
N SER A 274 9.89 -7.16 3.57
CA SER A 274 8.97 -6.13 4.05
C SER A 274 9.46 -4.71 3.84
N PHE A 275 8.52 -3.84 3.48
CA PHE A 275 8.70 -2.44 3.19
C PHE A 275 7.84 -1.62 4.15
N THR A 276 8.30 -0.41 4.51
CA THR A 276 7.47 0.61 5.19
C THR A 276 6.18 0.81 4.39
N PRO A 277 5.03 1.18 4.99
CA PRO A 277 3.76 1.29 4.25
C PRO A 277 3.71 2.54 3.37
N THR A 278 4.56 2.56 2.36
CA THR A 278 4.77 3.63 1.39
C THR A 278 5.16 3.09 0.02
N TYR A 279 5.07 3.94 -1.00
CA TYR A 279 5.55 3.66 -2.35
C TYR A 279 6.24 4.90 -2.94
N LEU A 280 7.02 4.66 -4.00
CA LEU A 280 7.72 5.67 -4.79
C LEU A 280 7.13 5.67 -6.18
N THR A 281 6.87 6.84 -6.74
CA THR A 281 6.29 6.94 -8.09
C THR A 281 7.33 6.75 -9.18
N ALA A 282 8.62 6.82 -8.84
CA ALA A 282 9.73 6.33 -9.64
C ALA A 282 9.50 4.91 -10.20
N TRP A 283 8.92 4.05 -9.37
CA TRP A 283 8.39 2.74 -9.73
C TRP A 283 6.87 2.91 -9.88
N GLY A 284 6.41 3.24 -11.08
CA GLY A 284 4.99 3.51 -11.33
C GLY A 284 4.09 2.31 -11.03
N ILE A 285 2.79 2.46 -11.31
CA ILE A 285 1.81 1.41 -11.03
C ILE A 285 2.24 0.09 -11.69
N ASN A 286 2.19 -1.02 -10.95
CA ASN A 286 2.45 -2.38 -11.46
C ASN A 286 3.83 -2.54 -12.14
N THR A 287 4.90 -1.93 -11.61
CA THR A 287 6.26 -2.03 -12.21
C THR A 287 7.23 -2.88 -11.39
N GLU A 288 7.68 -2.34 -10.27
CA GLU A 288 8.62 -2.97 -9.35
C GLU A 288 8.28 -2.53 -7.92
N TRP A 289 8.80 -3.23 -6.91
CA TRP A 289 8.67 -2.80 -5.53
C TRP A 289 9.77 -1.75 -5.21
N PRO A 290 9.44 -0.58 -4.61
CA PRO A 290 8.16 -0.21 -4.00
C PRO A 290 7.29 0.72 -4.89
N GLY A 291 6.48 0.15 -5.79
CA GLY A 291 5.41 0.85 -6.51
C GLY A 291 4.01 0.55 -5.95
N ALA A 292 3.04 1.39 -6.32
CA ALA A 292 1.63 1.09 -6.10
C ALA A 292 1.18 -0.06 -7.01
N SER A 293 0.20 -0.85 -6.56
CA SER A 293 -0.24 -2.03 -7.30
C SER A 293 -1.59 -2.54 -6.83
N SER A 294 -2.26 -3.32 -7.66
CA SER A 294 -3.59 -3.84 -7.36
C SER A 294 -3.77 -5.28 -7.83
N LEU A 295 -4.72 -5.97 -7.20
CA LEU A 295 -5.17 -7.32 -7.57
C LEU A 295 -6.51 -7.33 -8.29
N HIS A 296 -7.11 -6.16 -8.45
CA HIS A 296 -8.39 -6.04 -9.12
C HIS A 296 -8.25 -6.30 -10.62
N ALA A 297 -9.23 -7.00 -11.18
CA ALA A 297 -9.33 -7.19 -12.63
C ALA A 297 -9.40 -5.83 -13.35
N GLY A 298 -8.64 -5.71 -14.44
CA GLY A 298 -8.47 -4.45 -15.18
C GLY A 298 -7.36 -3.54 -14.65
N ASP A 299 -6.51 -4.05 -13.77
CA ASP A 299 -5.27 -3.41 -13.31
C ASP A 299 -5.44 -1.98 -12.76
N VAL A 300 -6.53 -1.81 -12.00
CA VAL A 300 -6.90 -0.53 -11.38
C VAL A 300 -6.47 -0.48 -9.92
N VAL A 301 -5.74 0.56 -9.55
CA VAL A 301 -5.33 0.86 -8.16
C VAL A 301 -6.30 1.83 -7.53
N MET A 302 -6.85 1.53 -6.34
CA MET A 302 -7.60 2.55 -5.59
C MET A 302 -6.65 3.54 -4.95
N CYS A 303 -6.88 4.81 -5.21
CA CYS A 303 -6.09 5.92 -4.70
C CYS A 303 -6.97 6.80 -3.79
N ILE A 304 -6.42 7.19 -2.64
CA ILE A 304 -6.99 8.20 -1.75
C ILE A 304 -6.36 9.53 -2.09
N LYS A 305 -7.19 10.53 -2.33
CA LYS A 305 -6.76 11.90 -2.64
C LYS A 305 -6.61 12.75 -1.38
N GLY A 306 -5.95 13.90 -1.51
CA GLY A 306 -5.76 14.88 -0.44
C GLY A 306 -7.06 15.35 0.20
N ASP A 307 -8.16 15.40 -0.54
CA ASP A 307 -9.50 15.75 -0.06
C ASP A 307 -10.24 14.57 0.63
N GLY A 308 -9.63 13.38 0.68
CA GLY A 308 -10.20 12.17 1.26
C GLY A 308 -11.09 11.36 0.31
N SER A 309 -11.33 11.85 -0.91
CA SER A 309 -12.05 11.08 -1.93
C SER A 309 -11.22 9.88 -2.41
N VAL A 310 -11.91 8.81 -2.82
CA VAL A 310 -11.27 7.59 -3.35
C VAL A 310 -11.58 7.48 -4.82
N ALA A 311 -10.54 7.34 -5.64
CA ALA A 311 -10.66 7.23 -7.09
C ALA A 311 -9.83 6.04 -7.62
N PRO A 312 -10.39 5.26 -8.55
CA PRO A 312 -9.62 4.27 -9.29
C PRO A 312 -8.62 4.94 -10.25
N VAL A 313 -7.41 4.40 -10.37
CA VAL A 313 -6.41 4.78 -11.38
C VAL A 313 -5.99 3.54 -12.16
N SER A 314 -6.11 3.60 -13.49
CA SER A 314 -5.68 2.54 -14.42
C SER A 314 -4.15 2.47 -14.49
N ASP A 315 -3.59 1.26 -14.62
CA ASP A 315 -2.15 1.07 -14.88
C ASP A 315 -1.71 1.55 -16.27
N SER A 316 -2.66 1.77 -17.19
CA SER A 316 -2.46 2.42 -18.49
C SER A 316 -2.16 3.92 -18.39
N ILE A 317 -2.18 4.49 -17.19
CA ILE A 317 -1.79 5.87 -16.93
C ILE A 317 -0.34 6.10 -17.41
N THR A 318 -0.08 7.25 -18.02
CA THR A 318 1.31 7.59 -18.35
C THR A 318 2.08 7.82 -17.05
N TRP A 319 3.32 7.33 -17.02
CA TRP A 319 4.15 7.46 -15.83
C TRP A 319 4.31 8.93 -15.36
N GLY A 320 4.46 9.87 -16.29
CA GLY A 320 4.57 11.29 -15.95
C GLY A 320 3.29 11.87 -15.33
N LEU A 321 2.11 11.38 -15.74
CA LEU A 321 0.84 11.76 -15.11
C LEU A 321 0.71 11.15 -13.71
N TRP A 322 1.07 9.87 -13.54
CA TRP A 322 1.15 9.24 -12.23
C TRP A 322 2.06 10.00 -11.28
N LEU A 323 3.24 10.41 -11.76
CA LEU A 323 4.18 11.20 -11.00
C LEU A 323 3.60 12.56 -10.59
N ALA A 324 2.99 13.30 -11.51
CA ALA A 324 2.36 14.60 -11.24
C ALA A 324 1.22 14.52 -10.22
N LEU A 325 0.41 13.44 -10.27
CA LEU A 325 -0.67 13.22 -9.30
C LEU A 325 -0.15 13.00 -7.87
N ASN A 326 1.12 12.68 -7.68
CA ASN A 326 1.69 12.33 -6.38
C ASN A 326 2.59 13.41 -5.79
N GLY A 327 2.82 14.52 -6.50
CA GLY A 327 3.42 15.73 -5.98
C GLY A 327 2.41 16.54 -5.17
N ILE A 328 2.86 17.16 -4.07
CA ILE A 328 1.99 18.04 -3.26
C ILE A 328 2.24 19.53 -3.51
N ALA A 329 3.39 19.89 -4.07
CA ALA A 329 3.81 21.29 -4.29
C ALA A 329 4.80 21.39 -5.48
N ASP A 330 4.48 20.75 -6.60
CA ASP A 330 5.27 20.78 -7.83
C ASP A 330 4.71 21.76 -8.90
N SER A 331 3.58 22.42 -8.59
CA SER A 331 2.84 23.37 -9.45
C SER A 331 2.22 22.74 -10.70
N ASN A 332 2.11 21.40 -10.78
CA ASN A 332 1.46 20.70 -11.88
C ASN A 332 0.11 20.16 -11.43
N THR A 333 -0.95 20.92 -11.68
CA THR A 333 -2.31 20.45 -11.43
C THR A 333 -2.72 19.47 -12.52
N SER A 334 -2.67 18.18 -12.22
CA SER A 334 -3.12 17.11 -13.11
C SER A 334 -4.39 16.44 -12.58
N VAL A 335 -5.25 15.95 -13.46
CA VAL A 335 -6.50 15.27 -13.08
C VAL A 335 -6.44 13.82 -13.51
N ILE A 336 -7.00 12.92 -12.69
CA ILE A 336 -7.18 11.52 -13.08
C ILE A 336 -8.12 11.50 -14.29
N PRO A 337 -7.73 10.90 -15.43
CA PRO A 337 -8.58 10.80 -16.60
C PRO A 337 -9.81 9.92 -16.28
N ASP A 338 -10.98 10.35 -16.78
CA ASP A 338 -12.27 9.68 -16.57
C ASP A 338 -12.34 8.25 -17.16
#